data_AF-A0A355FVP8-F1
#
_entry.id   AF-A0A355FVP8-F1
#
_cell.length_a   1.000
_cell.length_b   1.000
_cell.length_c   1.000
_cell.angle_alpha   90.00
_cell.angle_beta   90.00
_cell.angle_gamma   90.00
#
_symmetry.space_group_name_H-M   'P 1'
#
loop_
_entity.id
_entity.type
_entity.pdbx_description
1 polymer ?
#
loop_
_entity_poly.entity_id
_entity_poly.type
_entity_poly.pdbx_seq_one_letter_code
_entity_poly.pdbx_strand_id
1 'polypeptide(L)'
;WQSAVPIIGPSYLWAAPITSFNMGCGDPMACGFTDFCDLSVACDYTDTDGDAILDCQEVVGCQDASADNYDENATDAGDCNYNGCMDASAQNYEPGANVDDGSCSYLVSFRVNMSNETVSADGVHIAGSFQGWDPGATAVPYVGYGVHELVIQLQQGTHEYKFINGNEWGMDESVGDCGSGGNRVITVTGNTLTSGACFNSCDQCPGCTDPAYAEYNPFSATDASYCLNAIAEGCTYEDAENYDSSANADDGSCIFTAASCPGDLNGDGSVGTPDLLSFLSNFGVSCE
;
A
#
# COMPACT_ATOMS: atom_id res chain seq x y z
N TRP A 1 -7.54 78.11 -12.80
CA TRP A 1 -8.71 78.45 -13.63
C TRP A 1 -8.59 79.89 -14.11
N GLN A 2 -8.11 80.13 -15.32
CA GLN A 2 -7.95 81.50 -15.80
C GLN A 2 -8.42 81.62 -17.25
N SER A 3 -9.57 82.26 -17.38
CA SER A 3 -10.23 82.77 -18.59
C SER A 3 -11.20 81.79 -19.26
N ALA A 4 -12.49 82.18 -19.26
CA ALA A 4 -13.51 81.59 -20.12
C ALA A 4 -13.27 82.05 -21.56
N VAL A 5 -12.97 81.13 -22.46
CA VAL A 5 -12.88 81.35 -23.90
C VAL A 5 -14.29 81.22 -24.47
N PRO A 6 -14.89 82.30 -25.00
CA PRO A 6 -16.21 82.22 -25.60
C PRO A 6 -16.15 81.37 -26.88
N ILE A 7 -17.03 80.38 -26.96
CA ILE A 7 -17.33 79.63 -28.19
C ILE A 7 -18.70 80.10 -28.73
N ILE A 8 -18.97 79.89 -30.01
CA ILE A 8 -20.18 80.39 -30.67
C ILE A 8 -21.43 79.82 -29.96
N GLY A 9 -22.23 80.70 -29.33
CA GLY A 9 -23.42 80.33 -28.56
C GLY A 9 -23.28 80.60 -27.05
N PRO A 10 -24.17 80.06 -26.20
CA PRO A 10 -24.15 80.25 -24.73
C PRO A 10 -23.12 79.37 -24.00
N SER A 11 -22.12 78.84 -24.72
CA SER A 11 -21.13 77.90 -24.19
C SER A 11 -19.81 78.60 -23.90
N TYR A 12 -19.08 78.12 -22.89
CA TYR A 12 -17.75 78.62 -22.53
C TYR A 12 -16.75 77.47 -22.48
N LEU A 13 -15.56 77.67 -23.05
CA LEU A 13 -14.41 76.78 -22.89
C LEU A 13 -13.54 77.32 -21.74
N TRP A 14 -13.25 76.51 -20.75
CA TRP A 14 -12.38 76.91 -19.64
C TRP A 14 -10.96 76.49 -19.95
N ALA A 15 -10.05 77.48 -20.08
CA ALA A 15 -8.62 77.22 -20.21
C ALA A 15 -7.94 77.36 -18.84
N ALA A 16 -6.99 76.47 -18.55
CA ALA A 16 -6.10 76.58 -17.41
C ALA A 16 -4.65 76.33 -17.87
N PRO A 17 -3.66 76.97 -17.25
CA PRO A 17 -2.25 76.67 -17.52
C PRO A 17 -1.96 75.19 -17.21
N ILE A 18 -1.18 74.51 -18.06
CA ILE A 18 -0.81 73.11 -17.87
C ILE A 18 -0.11 72.86 -16.52
N THR A 19 0.56 73.87 -15.96
CA THR A 19 1.20 73.86 -14.64
C THR A 19 0.22 73.79 -13.47
N SER A 20 -1.09 73.87 -13.73
CA SER A 20 -2.14 73.75 -12.71
C SER A 20 -2.60 72.31 -12.49
N PHE A 21 -2.06 71.36 -13.26
CA PHE A 21 -2.36 69.94 -13.18
C PHE A 21 -1.08 69.18 -12.81
N ASN A 22 -1.19 68.21 -11.90
CA ASN A 22 -0.09 67.29 -11.68
C ASN A 22 -0.02 66.31 -12.87
N MET A 23 1.19 65.84 -13.18
CA MET A 23 1.37 64.76 -14.13
C MET A 23 1.11 63.44 -13.40
N GLY A 24 0.26 62.58 -13.95
CA GLY A 24 -0.12 61.33 -13.32
C GLY A 24 -1.04 60.50 -14.21
N CYS A 25 -1.95 59.77 -13.58
CA CYS A 25 -3.01 59.07 -14.29
C CYS A 25 -4.39 59.48 -13.73
N GLY A 26 -5.17 60.18 -14.57
CA GLY A 26 -6.53 60.59 -14.24
C GLY A 26 -7.61 59.58 -14.59
N ASP A 27 -7.23 58.41 -15.12
CA ASP A 27 -8.15 57.32 -15.43
C ASP A 27 -8.21 56.32 -14.26
N PRO A 28 -9.34 56.19 -13.56
CA PRO A 28 -9.50 55.26 -12.44
C PRO A 28 -9.47 53.78 -12.86
N MET A 29 -9.62 53.49 -14.16
CA MET A 29 -9.59 52.12 -14.68
C MET A 29 -8.18 51.70 -15.09
N ALA A 30 -7.24 52.63 -15.22
CA ALA A 30 -5.87 52.35 -15.65
C ALA A 30 -4.93 52.04 -14.48
N CYS A 31 -3.85 51.33 -14.78
CA CYS A 31 -2.76 51.13 -13.84
C CYS A 31 -2.07 52.45 -13.52
N GLY A 32 -1.68 52.62 -12.25
CA GLY A 32 -1.03 53.83 -11.77
C GLY A 32 -1.96 55.04 -11.57
N PHE A 33 -3.28 54.83 -11.41
CA PHE A 33 -4.23 55.89 -11.05
C PHE A 33 -3.75 56.71 -9.85
N THR A 34 -3.75 58.04 -10.00
CA THR A 34 -3.32 58.97 -8.95
C THR A 34 -4.48 59.83 -8.46
N ASP A 35 -5.09 60.62 -9.35
CA ASP A 35 -6.22 61.49 -9.05
C ASP A 35 -6.98 61.79 -10.35
N PHE A 36 -8.31 61.86 -10.29
CA PHE A 36 -9.18 62.17 -11.44
C PHE A 36 -8.80 63.47 -12.18
N CYS A 37 -8.13 64.42 -11.52
CA CYS A 37 -7.72 65.69 -12.12
C CYS A 37 -6.31 65.68 -12.72
N ASP A 38 -5.57 64.58 -12.61
CA ASP A 38 -4.21 64.51 -13.13
C ASP A 38 -4.19 64.41 -14.66
N LEU A 39 -3.15 64.99 -15.25
CA LEU A 39 -2.93 64.88 -16.69
C LEU A 39 -2.53 63.43 -16.99
N SER A 40 -3.40 62.66 -17.67
CA SER A 40 -3.26 61.23 -18.00
C SER A 40 -2.11 60.91 -18.99
N VAL A 41 -0.89 61.30 -18.64
CA VAL A 41 0.33 61.02 -19.40
C VAL A 41 1.12 59.84 -18.82
N ALA A 42 0.77 59.38 -17.63
CA ALA A 42 1.43 58.27 -16.94
C ALA A 42 0.48 57.10 -16.66
N CYS A 43 -0.67 57.02 -17.34
CA CYS A 43 -1.53 55.84 -17.25
C CYS A 43 -0.88 54.65 -17.96
N ASP A 44 -0.91 53.51 -17.30
CA ASP A 44 -0.48 52.24 -17.86
C ASP A 44 -1.72 51.40 -18.20
N TYR A 45 -1.78 50.94 -19.45
CA TYR A 45 -2.85 50.13 -20.01
C TYR A 45 -2.29 48.83 -20.58
N THR A 46 -1.17 48.37 -20.05
CA THR A 46 -0.61 47.09 -20.45
C THR A 46 -1.60 45.99 -20.07
N ASP A 47 -2.00 45.24 -21.08
CA ASP A 47 -2.85 44.06 -21.07
C ASP A 47 -2.10 43.07 -21.96
N THR A 48 -1.33 42.20 -21.32
CA THR A 48 -0.37 41.33 -21.98
C THR A 48 -1.06 40.16 -22.68
N ASP A 49 -2.16 39.65 -22.13
CA ASP A 49 -2.84 38.45 -22.62
C ASP A 49 -4.13 38.73 -23.42
N GLY A 50 -4.63 39.97 -23.37
CA GLY A 50 -5.74 40.48 -24.16
C GLY A 50 -7.12 40.10 -23.62
N ASP A 51 -7.24 39.75 -22.35
CA ASP A 51 -8.52 39.37 -21.70
C ASP A 51 -9.38 40.58 -21.27
N ALA A 52 -8.86 41.80 -21.46
CA ALA A 52 -9.43 43.09 -21.10
C ALA A 52 -9.41 43.43 -19.60
N ILE A 53 -8.60 42.72 -18.81
CA ILE A 53 -8.12 43.11 -17.49
C ILE A 53 -6.68 43.60 -17.66
N LEU A 54 -6.27 44.63 -16.91
CA LEU A 54 -4.90 45.15 -17.01
C LEU A 54 -3.96 44.34 -16.12
N ASP A 55 -2.69 44.20 -16.51
CA ASP A 55 -1.67 43.41 -15.79
C ASP A 55 -1.58 43.73 -14.27
N CYS A 56 -1.83 44.99 -13.88
CA CYS A 56 -1.79 45.39 -12.46
C CYS A 56 -3.08 45.09 -11.67
N GLN A 57 -4.15 44.76 -12.36
CA GLN A 57 -5.47 44.42 -11.82
C GLN A 57 -5.73 42.92 -11.89
N GLU A 58 -4.80 42.16 -12.46
CA GLU A 58 -4.92 40.73 -12.61
C GLU A 58 -4.83 39.99 -11.27
N VAL A 59 -5.63 38.93 -11.16
CA VAL A 59 -5.51 37.92 -10.12
C VAL A 59 -4.86 36.70 -10.76
N VAL A 60 -3.58 36.47 -10.45
CA VAL A 60 -2.85 35.29 -10.91
C VAL A 60 -3.36 34.06 -10.16
N GLY A 61 -3.84 33.05 -10.88
CA GLY A 61 -4.32 31.81 -10.29
C GLY A 61 -4.62 30.73 -11.31
N CYS A 62 -4.83 29.50 -10.83
CA CYS A 62 -5.18 28.41 -11.74
C CYS A 62 -6.60 28.61 -12.30
N GLN A 63 -6.72 28.68 -13.62
CA GLN A 63 -8.00 28.83 -14.33
C GLN A 63 -8.63 27.49 -14.74
N ASP A 64 -7.95 26.35 -14.50
CA ASP A 64 -8.49 25.02 -14.78
C ASP A 64 -9.42 24.56 -13.66
N ALA A 65 -10.72 24.47 -13.95
CA ALA A 65 -11.75 24.02 -13.01
C ALA A 65 -11.59 22.57 -12.53
N SER A 66 -10.70 21.78 -13.13
CA SER A 66 -10.36 20.42 -12.69
C SER A 66 -9.16 20.34 -11.75
N ALA A 67 -8.43 21.44 -11.54
CA ALA A 67 -7.33 21.51 -10.59
C ALA A 67 -7.82 21.76 -9.15
N ASP A 68 -7.04 21.30 -8.17
CA ASP A 68 -7.38 21.44 -6.75
C ASP A 68 -7.20 22.87 -6.21
N ASN A 69 -6.37 23.67 -6.88
CA ASN A 69 -6.16 25.08 -6.57
C ASN A 69 -6.86 26.02 -7.57
N TYR A 70 -7.92 25.55 -8.24
CA TYR A 70 -8.74 26.38 -9.12
C TYR A 70 -9.24 27.65 -8.40
N ASP A 71 -9.06 28.80 -9.03
CA ASP A 71 -9.59 30.08 -8.57
C ASP A 71 -10.52 30.66 -9.64
N GLU A 72 -11.82 30.75 -9.32
CA GLU A 72 -12.83 31.32 -10.22
C GLU A 72 -12.63 32.81 -10.49
N ASN A 73 -11.83 33.51 -9.66
CA ASN A 73 -11.52 34.91 -9.82
C ASN A 73 -10.18 35.15 -10.53
N ALA A 74 -9.46 34.09 -10.91
CA ALA A 74 -8.22 34.23 -11.64
C ALA A 74 -8.48 34.86 -13.01
N THR A 75 -7.83 35.99 -13.27
CA THR A 75 -7.84 36.67 -14.57
C THR A 75 -6.53 36.47 -15.31
N ASP A 76 -5.44 36.12 -14.62
CA ASP A 76 -4.16 35.72 -15.24
C ASP A 76 -3.83 34.25 -14.89
N ALA A 77 -3.19 33.55 -15.83
CA ALA A 77 -2.93 32.12 -15.73
C ALA A 77 -1.75 31.84 -14.78
N GLY A 78 -2.08 31.22 -13.63
CA GLY A 78 -1.12 30.70 -12.66
C GLY A 78 -0.92 29.19 -12.75
N ASP A 79 -0.02 28.68 -11.90
CA ASP A 79 0.27 27.25 -11.78
C ASP A 79 -0.96 26.48 -11.25
N CYS A 80 -1.34 25.40 -11.94
CA CYS A 80 -2.40 24.49 -11.53
C CYS A 80 -1.84 23.27 -10.81
N ASN A 81 -2.40 22.95 -9.65
CA ASN A 81 -2.06 21.80 -8.82
C ASN A 81 -3.10 20.70 -9.00
N TYR A 82 -2.64 19.52 -9.34
CA TYR A 82 -3.40 18.28 -9.35
C TYR A 82 -2.77 17.37 -8.30
N ASN A 83 -3.44 17.28 -7.16
CA ASN A 83 -3.05 16.47 -6.02
C ASN A 83 -3.31 15.00 -6.34
N GLY A 84 -2.37 14.15 -5.97
CA GLY A 84 -2.54 12.70 -6.08
C GLY A 84 -1.23 11.97 -5.90
N CYS A 85 -1.27 10.64 -6.00
CA CYS A 85 -0.07 9.85 -5.86
C CYS A 85 0.83 9.96 -7.11
N MET A 86 2.04 10.51 -6.94
CA MET A 86 3.02 10.69 -8.01
C MET A 86 3.95 9.48 -8.22
N ASP A 87 3.90 8.47 -7.36
CA ASP A 87 4.78 7.30 -7.45
C ASP A 87 4.22 6.24 -8.42
N ALA A 88 4.91 6.05 -9.55
CA ALA A 88 4.56 5.06 -10.57
C ALA A 88 4.56 3.60 -10.11
N SER A 89 5.14 3.30 -8.94
CA SER A 89 5.14 1.97 -8.32
C SER A 89 3.97 1.74 -7.33
N ALA A 90 3.22 2.79 -7.00
CA ALA A 90 2.04 2.72 -6.15
C ALA A 90 0.83 2.13 -6.88
N GLN A 91 -0.10 1.56 -6.11
CA GLN A 91 -1.33 0.95 -6.63
C GLN A 91 -2.36 1.98 -7.10
N ASN A 92 -2.27 3.21 -6.60
CA ASN A 92 -3.12 4.34 -6.97
C ASN A 92 -2.33 5.46 -7.65
N TYR A 93 -1.29 5.12 -8.42
CA TYR A 93 -0.54 6.11 -9.20
C TYR A 93 -1.46 6.93 -10.12
N GLU A 94 -1.33 8.24 -10.07
CA GLU A 94 -2.09 9.19 -10.88
C GLU A 94 -1.15 9.91 -11.85
N PRO A 95 -1.14 9.54 -13.16
CA PRO A 95 -0.24 10.15 -14.13
C PRO A 95 -0.43 11.67 -14.34
N GLY A 96 -1.59 12.21 -13.93
CA GLY A 96 -1.91 13.64 -14.02
C GLY A 96 -1.51 14.44 -12.77
N ALA A 97 -1.12 13.76 -11.68
CA ALA A 97 -0.75 14.44 -10.46
C ALA A 97 0.61 15.14 -10.61
N ASN A 98 0.68 16.40 -10.17
CA ASN A 98 1.92 17.18 -10.12
C ASN A 98 2.27 17.64 -8.69
N VAL A 99 1.40 17.34 -7.72
CA VAL A 99 1.63 17.54 -6.30
C VAL A 99 1.31 16.24 -5.57
N ASP A 100 2.29 15.72 -4.83
CA ASP A 100 2.11 14.53 -3.99
C ASP A 100 1.27 14.88 -2.77
N ASP A 101 0.09 14.30 -2.67
CA ASP A 101 -0.85 14.49 -1.56
C ASP A 101 -0.67 13.48 -0.42
N GLY A 102 0.28 12.57 -0.59
CA GLY A 102 0.58 11.50 0.34
C GLY A 102 -0.46 10.39 0.39
N SER A 103 -1.35 10.29 -0.60
CA SER A 103 -2.36 9.24 -0.70
C SER A 103 -1.83 7.91 -1.25
N CYS A 104 -0.56 7.85 -1.68
CA CYS A 104 0.04 6.65 -2.27
C CYS A 104 -0.20 5.41 -1.43
N SER A 105 -0.51 4.30 -2.09
CA SER A 105 -0.81 3.02 -1.47
C SER A 105 -0.02 1.91 -2.13
N TYR A 106 0.41 0.95 -1.32
CA TYR A 106 1.36 -0.08 -1.73
C TYR A 106 0.92 -1.45 -1.20
N LEU A 107 1.35 -2.50 -1.90
CA LEU A 107 1.13 -3.87 -1.48
C LEU A 107 2.16 -4.24 -0.40
N VAL A 108 1.66 -4.71 0.73
CA VAL A 108 2.45 -5.14 1.88
C VAL A 108 2.19 -6.61 2.14
N SER A 109 3.23 -7.44 2.00
CA SER A 109 3.22 -8.85 2.38
C SER A 109 3.60 -9.00 3.85
N PHE A 110 2.61 -9.28 4.69
CA PHE A 110 2.77 -9.63 6.09
C PHE A 110 3.07 -11.11 6.23
N ARG A 111 4.15 -11.44 6.94
CA ARG A 111 4.56 -12.80 7.27
C ARG A 111 4.76 -12.95 8.76
N VAL A 112 4.32 -14.08 9.29
CA VAL A 112 4.63 -14.53 10.66
C VAL A 112 4.99 -15.99 10.64
N ASN A 113 6.03 -16.33 11.39
CA ASN A 113 6.45 -17.71 11.56
C ASN A 113 5.91 -18.24 12.89
N MET A 114 5.06 -19.26 12.78
CA MET A 114 4.35 -19.93 13.87
C MET A 114 4.98 -21.29 14.21
N SER A 115 6.18 -21.63 13.70
CA SER A 115 6.83 -22.94 13.93
C SER A 115 7.01 -23.31 15.41
N ASN A 116 7.08 -22.32 16.31
CA ASN A 116 7.25 -22.54 17.75
C ASN A 116 5.92 -22.61 18.51
N GLU A 117 4.79 -22.43 17.81
CA GLU A 117 3.47 -22.31 18.40
C GLU A 117 2.58 -23.48 17.98
N THR A 118 1.64 -23.84 18.84
CA THR A 118 0.50 -24.68 18.40
C THR A 118 -0.56 -23.75 17.83
N VAL A 119 -0.78 -23.80 16.51
CA VAL A 119 -1.75 -22.94 15.83
C VAL A 119 -3.18 -23.33 16.25
N SER A 120 -3.97 -22.32 16.60
CA SER A 120 -5.38 -22.46 16.96
C SER A 120 -6.18 -23.10 15.82
N ALA A 121 -7.26 -23.82 16.17
CA ALA A 121 -8.19 -24.36 15.20
C ALA A 121 -8.86 -23.25 14.35
N ASP A 122 -8.96 -22.04 14.90
CA ASP A 122 -9.48 -20.86 14.20
C ASP A 122 -8.43 -20.20 13.28
N GLY A 123 -7.18 -20.68 13.28
CA GLY A 123 -6.10 -20.17 12.45
C GLY A 123 -5.40 -18.93 13.01
N VAL A 124 -4.67 -18.21 12.16
CA VAL A 124 -3.90 -17.00 12.51
C VAL A 124 -4.58 -15.79 11.91
N HIS A 125 -4.68 -14.69 12.65
CA HIS A 125 -5.25 -13.43 12.19
C HIS A 125 -4.27 -12.27 12.38
N ILE A 126 -4.56 -11.15 11.72
CA ILE A 126 -3.83 -9.89 11.88
C ILE A 126 -4.81 -8.76 12.23
N ALA A 127 -4.49 -8.03 13.31
CA ALA A 127 -5.17 -6.83 13.75
C ALA A 127 -4.22 -5.64 13.70
N GLY A 128 -4.69 -4.45 13.35
CA GLY A 128 -3.85 -3.26 13.22
C GLY A 128 -4.61 -1.96 13.05
N SER A 129 -3.87 -0.89 12.76
CA SER A 129 -4.45 0.44 12.54
C SER A 129 -5.29 0.55 11.27
N PHE A 130 -5.15 -0.40 10.33
CA PHE A 130 -5.73 -0.35 8.99
C PHE A 130 -7.12 -0.99 8.87
N GLN A 131 -7.60 -1.65 9.92
CA GLN A 131 -8.91 -2.33 9.97
C GLN A 131 -9.62 -2.14 11.33
N GLY A 132 -9.15 -1.20 12.15
CA GLY A 132 -9.80 -0.86 13.43
C GLY A 132 -9.52 -1.85 14.56
N TRP A 133 -8.39 -2.58 14.52
CA TRP A 133 -8.00 -3.55 15.55
C TRP A 133 -9.05 -4.63 15.83
N ASP A 134 -9.72 -5.12 14.79
CA ASP A 134 -10.58 -6.30 14.91
C ASP A 134 -9.72 -7.59 14.85
N PRO A 135 -9.69 -8.42 15.92
CA PRO A 135 -8.84 -9.60 15.99
C PRO A 135 -9.29 -10.76 15.09
N GLY A 136 -10.55 -10.76 14.63
CA GLY A 136 -11.11 -11.84 13.80
C GLY A 136 -11.37 -11.43 12.36
N ALA A 137 -11.22 -10.15 12.01
CA ALA A 137 -11.59 -9.63 10.69
C ALA A 137 -10.71 -10.14 9.55
N THR A 138 -9.42 -10.41 9.80
CA THR A 138 -8.45 -10.66 8.73
C THR A 138 -7.58 -11.88 9.04
N ALA A 139 -7.90 -13.01 8.39
CA ALA A 139 -7.13 -14.25 8.50
C ALA A 139 -5.85 -14.21 7.66
N VAL A 140 -4.78 -14.80 8.19
CA VAL A 140 -3.46 -14.95 7.56
C VAL A 140 -3.26 -16.42 7.19
N PRO A 141 -3.39 -16.80 5.90
CA PRO A 141 -3.34 -18.19 5.48
C PRO A 141 -1.95 -18.80 5.64
N TYR A 142 -1.92 -20.11 5.87
CA TYR A 142 -0.70 -20.91 5.94
C TYR A 142 -0.10 -21.11 4.54
N VAL A 143 1.20 -20.85 4.39
CA VAL A 143 1.92 -20.99 3.11
C VAL A 143 3.00 -22.08 3.11
N GLY A 144 3.18 -22.80 4.23
CA GLY A 144 4.17 -23.86 4.37
C GLY A 144 5.29 -23.53 5.36
N TYR A 145 6.03 -24.55 5.80
CA TYR A 145 7.21 -24.42 6.67
C TYR A 145 6.97 -23.59 7.94
N GLY A 146 5.77 -23.69 8.54
CA GLY A 146 5.36 -22.93 9.72
C GLY A 146 5.05 -21.45 9.48
N VAL A 147 5.10 -20.97 8.23
CA VAL A 147 4.88 -19.56 7.90
C VAL A 147 3.45 -19.31 7.42
N HIS A 148 2.88 -18.21 7.91
CA HIS A 148 1.62 -17.63 7.46
C HIS A 148 1.90 -16.32 6.73
N GLU A 149 1.24 -16.09 5.59
CA GLU A 149 1.45 -14.89 4.77
C GLU A 149 0.13 -14.31 4.27
N LEU A 150 0.01 -12.99 4.29
CA LEU A 150 -1.10 -12.24 3.69
C LEU A 150 -0.59 -10.97 3.01
N VAL A 151 -1.20 -10.61 1.88
CA VAL A 151 -0.92 -9.35 1.18
C VAL A 151 -2.08 -8.38 1.37
N ILE A 152 -1.80 -7.17 1.86
CA ILE A 152 -2.78 -6.09 2.06
C ILE A 152 -2.28 -4.84 1.35
N GLN A 153 -3.18 -4.09 0.71
CA GLN A 153 -2.88 -2.74 0.22
C GLN A 153 -3.03 -1.73 1.35
N LEU A 154 -1.95 -1.03 1.69
CA LEU A 154 -1.92 0.00 2.73
C LEU A 154 -1.51 1.35 2.16
N GLN A 155 -2.06 2.44 2.70
CA GLN A 155 -1.55 3.77 2.41
C GLN A 155 -0.13 3.93 2.94
N GLN A 156 0.63 4.86 2.36
CA GLN A 156 1.95 5.20 2.86
C GLN A 156 1.85 5.78 4.27
N GLY A 157 2.90 5.56 5.05
CA GLY A 157 2.94 5.99 6.44
C GLY A 157 3.26 4.85 7.39
N THR A 158 3.08 5.11 8.68
CA THR A 158 3.42 4.15 9.74
C THR A 158 2.16 3.45 10.24
N HIS A 159 2.17 2.12 10.21
CA HIS A 159 1.10 1.27 10.69
C HIS A 159 1.59 0.40 11.84
N GLU A 160 0.73 0.26 12.86
CA GLU A 160 0.93 -0.69 13.94
C GLU A 160 0.01 -1.88 13.74
N TYR A 161 0.48 -3.08 14.09
CA TYR A 161 -0.26 -4.32 13.96
C TYR A 161 0.22 -5.40 14.93
N LYS A 162 -0.59 -6.45 15.05
CA LYS A 162 -0.32 -7.67 15.81
C LYS A 162 -0.88 -8.87 15.06
N PHE A 163 -0.15 -9.98 15.12
CA PHE A 163 -0.67 -11.29 14.81
C PHE A 163 -1.39 -11.89 16.02
N ILE A 164 -2.44 -12.66 15.77
CA ILE A 164 -3.23 -13.36 16.78
C ILE A 164 -3.28 -14.84 16.42
N ASN A 165 -3.02 -15.70 17.40
CA ASN A 165 -3.19 -17.14 17.28
C ASN A 165 -4.62 -17.54 17.69
N GLY A 166 -5.54 -17.51 16.74
CA GLY A 166 -6.99 -17.53 16.94
C GLY A 166 -7.62 -16.28 16.31
N ASN A 167 -8.84 -15.94 16.74
CA ASN A 167 -9.63 -14.80 16.23
C ASN A 167 -10.14 -13.87 17.35
N GLU A 168 -9.63 -14.02 18.57
CA GLU A 168 -10.01 -13.25 19.75
C GLU A 168 -8.77 -12.72 20.50
N TRP A 169 -8.96 -11.63 21.24
CA TRP A 169 -7.91 -11.08 22.10
C TRP A 169 -7.54 -12.00 23.26
N GLY A 170 -6.28 -11.94 23.72
CA GLY A 170 -5.75 -12.82 24.76
C GLY A 170 -4.86 -13.94 24.22
N MET A 171 -4.89 -14.17 22.91
CA MET A 171 -3.93 -14.98 22.15
C MET A 171 -3.16 -14.13 21.13
N ASP A 172 -3.18 -12.80 21.29
CA ASP A 172 -2.40 -11.87 20.49
C ASP A 172 -0.93 -11.89 20.91
N GLU A 173 -0.06 -11.65 19.93
CA GLU A 173 1.36 -11.52 20.22
C GLU A 173 1.68 -10.23 20.99
N SER A 174 2.79 -10.26 21.72
CA SER A 174 3.39 -9.08 22.31
C SER A 174 4.89 -9.06 21.99
N VAL A 175 5.26 -8.27 20.99
CA VAL A 175 6.66 -8.04 20.64
C VAL A 175 7.19 -6.90 21.52
N GLY A 176 8.06 -7.22 22.49
CA GLY A 176 8.52 -6.29 23.53
C GLY A 176 9.30 -5.06 23.02
N ASP A 177 10.59 -4.94 23.37
CA ASP A 177 11.38 -3.73 23.12
C ASP A 177 11.60 -3.38 21.64
N CYS A 178 11.32 -4.32 20.74
CA CYS A 178 11.45 -4.14 19.29
C CYS A 178 10.15 -3.66 18.62
N GLY A 179 9.05 -3.61 19.37
CA GLY A 179 7.78 -3.06 18.96
C GLY A 179 7.51 -1.67 19.57
N SER A 180 6.39 -1.07 19.19
CA SER A 180 5.83 0.13 19.84
C SER A 180 4.75 -0.34 20.81
N GLY A 181 5.04 -0.32 22.11
CA GLY A 181 4.06 -0.69 23.13
C GLY A 181 3.54 -2.14 23.03
N GLY A 182 4.33 -3.08 22.52
CA GLY A 182 3.92 -4.47 22.29
C GLY A 182 3.41 -4.76 20.87
N ASN A 183 3.20 -3.73 20.05
CA ASN A 183 2.76 -3.85 18.66
C ASN A 183 3.94 -3.91 17.70
N ARG A 184 3.81 -4.67 16.61
CA ARG A 184 4.72 -4.55 15.47
C ARG A 184 4.45 -3.25 14.74
N VAL A 185 5.50 -2.66 14.16
CA VAL A 185 5.43 -1.40 13.41
C VAL A 185 5.99 -1.62 12.01
N ILE A 186 5.32 -1.05 11.00
CA ILE A 186 5.81 -0.99 9.64
C ILE A 186 5.65 0.41 9.08
N THR A 187 6.70 0.92 8.41
CA THR A 187 6.64 2.16 7.64
C THR A 187 6.56 1.80 6.16
N VAL A 188 5.43 2.12 5.54
CA VAL A 188 5.15 1.85 4.13
C VAL A 188 5.59 3.06 3.31
N THR A 189 6.58 2.85 2.46
CA THR A 189 7.08 3.84 1.48
C THR A 189 7.13 3.26 0.06
N GLY A 190 6.54 2.08 -0.13
CA GLY A 190 6.76 1.22 -1.29
C GLY A 190 6.17 -0.17 -1.07
N ASN A 191 6.05 -0.95 -2.15
CA ASN A 191 5.70 -2.36 -2.02
C ASN A 191 6.75 -3.06 -1.15
N THR A 192 6.33 -3.77 -0.12
CA THR A 192 7.26 -4.33 0.88
C THR A 192 6.86 -5.72 1.33
N LEU A 193 7.87 -6.48 1.75
CA LEU A 193 7.72 -7.82 2.29
C LEU A 193 8.37 -7.85 3.67
N THR A 194 7.57 -8.17 4.68
CA THR A 194 8.06 -8.35 6.04
C THR A 194 8.91 -9.64 6.14
N SER A 195 9.89 -9.62 7.04
CA SER A 195 10.89 -10.68 7.16
C SER A 195 10.33 -12.04 7.61
N GLY A 196 9.10 -12.11 8.13
CA GLY A 196 8.53 -13.36 8.64
C GLY A 196 9.03 -13.73 10.03
N ALA A 197 9.16 -12.74 10.92
CA ALA A 197 9.63 -12.96 12.27
C ALA A 197 8.76 -13.95 13.06
N CYS A 198 9.36 -14.53 14.09
CA CYS A 198 8.72 -15.49 14.97
C CYS A 198 7.55 -14.84 15.72
N PHE A 199 6.46 -15.57 15.95
CA PHE A 199 5.39 -15.12 16.83
C PHE A 199 5.96 -14.73 18.21
N ASN A 200 5.46 -13.64 18.81
CA ASN A 200 6.01 -13.05 20.04
C ASN A 200 7.48 -12.56 19.97
N SER A 201 8.09 -12.48 18.77
CA SER A 201 9.45 -11.98 18.59
C SER A 201 9.60 -11.09 17.36
N CYS A 202 10.61 -10.22 17.35
CA CYS A 202 11.04 -9.51 16.14
C CYS A 202 12.13 -10.24 15.38
N ASP A 203 12.75 -11.25 16.00
CA ASP A 203 13.77 -12.05 15.38
C ASP A 203 13.13 -13.17 14.54
N GLN A 204 13.87 -13.62 13.53
CA GLN A 204 13.50 -14.81 12.77
C GLN A 204 13.50 -16.03 13.69
N CYS A 205 12.58 -16.98 13.44
CA CYS A 205 12.61 -18.24 14.16
C CYS A 205 13.92 -18.97 13.89
N PRO A 206 14.56 -19.53 14.92
CA PRO A 206 15.66 -20.44 14.70
C PRO A 206 15.18 -21.65 13.91
N GLY A 207 15.97 -22.09 12.93
CA GLY A 207 15.60 -23.20 12.05
C GLY A 207 16.73 -23.53 11.10
N CYS A 208 16.75 -24.77 10.62
CA CYS A 208 17.76 -25.23 9.70
C CYS A 208 17.52 -24.61 8.31
N THR A 209 18.57 -24.10 7.67
CA THR A 209 18.48 -23.59 6.29
C THR A 209 18.88 -24.64 5.25
N ASP A 210 19.25 -25.84 5.69
CA ASP A 210 19.62 -26.96 4.82
C ASP A 210 18.38 -27.82 4.52
N PRO A 211 17.95 -27.93 3.25
CA PRO A 211 16.81 -28.74 2.86
C PRO A 211 17.01 -30.24 3.08
N ALA A 212 18.23 -30.70 3.42
CA ALA A 212 18.51 -32.09 3.76
C ALA A 212 18.15 -32.48 5.20
N TYR A 213 17.46 -31.63 5.96
CA TYR A 213 17.09 -31.87 7.36
C TYR A 213 15.60 -31.64 7.59
N ALA A 214 15.01 -32.39 8.52
CA ALA A 214 13.59 -32.30 8.85
C ALA A 214 13.19 -30.92 9.41
N GLU A 215 14.13 -30.22 10.05
CA GLU A 215 13.93 -28.86 10.58
C GLU A 215 14.11 -27.74 9.53
N TYR A 216 14.15 -28.09 8.24
CA TYR A 216 14.32 -27.11 7.17
C TYR A 216 13.22 -26.05 7.19
N ASN A 217 13.65 -24.79 7.29
CA ASN A 217 12.79 -23.63 7.13
C ASN A 217 13.48 -22.61 6.19
N PRO A 218 12.97 -22.41 4.95
CA PRO A 218 13.55 -21.47 3.99
C PRO A 218 13.47 -20.01 4.44
N PHE A 219 12.73 -19.72 5.51
CA PHE A 219 12.54 -18.40 6.09
C PHE A 219 13.37 -18.17 7.36
N SER A 220 14.20 -19.13 7.79
CA SER A 220 15.14 -18.94 8.91
C SER A 220 16.35 -18.07 8.49
N ALA A 221 16.82 -17.20 9.40
CA ALA A 221 17.94 -16.29 9.10
C ALA A 221 19.32 -16.96 9.11
N THR A 222 19.50 -18.05 9.87
CA THR A 222 20.73 -18.88 9.96
C THR A 222 20.65 -19.68 11.26
N ASP A 223 20.97 -20.97 11.22
CA ASP A 223 21.96 -21.61 12.13
C ASP A 223 22.00 -23.13 11.89
N ALA A 224 23.17 -23.65 11.47
CA ALA A 224 23.40 -25.08 11.23
C ALA A 224 23.20 -25.94 12.49
N SER A 225 23.21 -25.31 13.67
CA SER A 225 22.97 -25.95 14.97
C SER A 225 21.56 -26.54 15.12
N TYR A 226 20.60 -26.09 14.29
CA TYR A 226 19.22 -26.60 14.29
C TYR A 226 18.99 -27.73 13.28
N CYS A 227 20.00 -28.07 12.48
CA CYS A 227 19.98 -29.19 11.56
C CYS A 227 20.27 -30.48 12.34
N LEU A 228 19.27 -30.98 13.08
CA LEU A 228 19.44 -32.08 14.02
C LEU A 228 19.11 -33.43 13.40
N ASN A 229 18.01 -33.49 12.62
CA ASN A 229 17.53 -34.72 12.02
C ASN A 229 17.76 -34.67 10.51
N ALA A 230 18.91 -35.20 10.08
CA ALA A 230 19.19 -35.37 8.66
C ALA A 230 18.10 -36.27 8.05
N ILE A 231 17.58 -35.84 6.90
CA ILE A 231 16.61 -36.62 6.15
C ILE A 231 17.32 -37.88 5.65
N ALA A 232 16.86 -39.02 6.15
CA ALA A 232 17.23 -40.34 5.71
C ALA A 232 16.06 -40.85 4.86
N GLU A 233 16.27 -40.82 3.55
CA GLU A 233 15.33 -41.30 2.55
C GLU A 233 15.34 -42.83 2.52
N GLY A 234 14.16 -43.45 2.52
CA GLY A 234 14.00 -44.90 2.41
C GLY A 234 12.57 -45.32 2.73
N CYS A 235 12.28 -46.63 2.70
CA CYS A 235 10.93 -47.08 2.98
C CYS A 235 10.60 -46.99 4.49
N THR A 236 9.58 -46.19 4.83
CA THR A 236 9.20 -45.95 6.24
C THR A 236 8.16 -46.92 6.79
N TYR A 237 7.60 -47.80 5.95
CA TYR A 237 6.52 -48.72 6.33
C TYR A 237 7.08 -50.05 6.84
N GLU A 238 6.81 -50.39 8.10
CA GLU A 238 7.30 -51.62 8.74
C GLU A 238 6.88 -52.91 8.01
N ASP A 239 5.76 -52.88 7.29
CA ASP A 239 5.22 -54.02 6.53
C ASP A 239 5.84 -54.19 5.12
N ALA A 240 6.75 -53.30 4.71
CA ALA A 240 7.43 -53.39 3.43
C ALA A 240 8.65 -54.32 3.50
N GLU A 241 8.95 -55.01 2.40
CA GLU A 241 10.11 -55.92 2.31
C GLU A 241 11.45 -55.20 2.42
N ASN A 242 11.49 -53.94 1.99
CA ASN A 242 12.65 -53.06 2.07
C ASN A 242 12.48 -51.96 3.13
N TYR A 243 11.69 -52.20 4.18
CA TYR A 243 11.60 -51.32 5.34
C TYR A 243 13.00 -50.93 5.84
N ASP A 244 13.25 -49.63 5.97
CA ASP A 244 14.48 -49.08 6.52
C ASP A 244 14.18 -48.38 7.85
N SER A 245 14.56 -49.03 8.95
CA SER A 245 14.40 -48.46 10.30
C SER A 245 15.20 -47.18 10.57
N SER A 246 16.12 -46.81 9.68
CA SER A 246 16.86 -45.55 9.74
C SER A 246 16.25 -44.45 8.89
N ALA A 247 15.28 -44.77 8.01
CA ALA A 247 14.58 -43.80 7.20
C ALA A 247 13.59 -42.97 8.04
N ASN A 248 13.57 -41.66 7.81
CA ASN A 248 12.63 -40.72 8.41
C ASN A 248 11.85 -39.90 7.37
N ALA A 249 12.13 -40.12 6.08
CA ALA A 249 11.34 -39.64 4.96
C ALA A 249 11.13 -40.79 3.97
N ASP A 250 9.89 -40.93 3.50
CA ASP A 250 9.53 -41.97 2.53
C ASP A 250 9.90 -41.53 1.12
N ASP A 251 10.80 -42.28 0.47
CA ASP A 251 11.28 -41.98 -0.87
C ASP A 251 10.45 -42.66 -1.98
N GLY A 252 9.34 -43.32 -1.60
CA GLY A 252 8.49 -44.09 -2.49
C GLY A 252 9.11 -45.38 -3.00
N SER A 253 10.26 -45.83 -2.46
CA SER A 253 10.91 -47.08 -2.86
C SER A 253 10.27 -48.33 -2.27
N CYS A 254 9.27 -48.22 -1.38
CA CYS A 254 8.66 -49.34 -0.68
C CYS A 254 8.17 -50.46 -1.61
N ILE A 255 8.60 -51.68 -1.31
CA ILE A 255 8.24 -52.91 -1.99
C ILE A 255 7.32 -53.69 -1.05
N PHE A 256 6.07 -53.83 -1.46
CA PHE A 256 5.10 -54.71 -0.80
C PHE A 256 4.90 -55.93 -1.69
N THR A 257 4.99 -57.15 -1.15
CA THR A 257 4.56 -58.33 -1.90
C THR A 257 3.03 -58.33 -2.01
N ALA A 258 2.51 -58.81 -3.16
CA ALA A 258 1.07 -58.80 -3.49
C ALA A 258 0.14 -59.52 -2.47
N ALA A 259 0.69 -60.15 -1.42
CA ALA A 259 -0.10 -60.72 -0.34
C ALA A 259 -0.41 -59.73 0.81
N SER A 260 0.20 -58.53 0.82
CA SER A 260 0.14 -57.59 1.94
C SER A 260 -0.20 -56.14 1.58
N CYS A 261 -0.55 -55.81 0.33
CA CYS A 261 -0.95 -54.44 -0.04
C CYS A 261 -2.31 -54.06 0.60
N PRO A 262 -2.37 -53.27 1.68
CA PRO A 262 -3.63 -53.00 2.38
C PRO A 262 -4.60 -52.14 1.55
N GLY A 263 -4.08 -51.47 0.53
CA GLY A 263 -4.84 -50.66 -0.43
C GLY A 263 -5.31 -51.41 -1.67
N ASP A 264 -4.98 -52.70 -1.85
CA ASP A 264 -5.53 -53.53 -2.92
C ASP A 264 -6.89 -54.06 -2.48
N LEU A 265 -7.90 -53.20 -2.61
CA LEU A 265 -9.26 -53.50 -2.15
C LEU A 265 -9.98 -54.49 -3.06
N ASN A 266 -9.48 -54.68 -4.27
CA ASN A 266 -10.11 -55.54 -5.27
C ASN A 266 -9.38 -56.90 -5.45
N GLY A 267 -8.17 -57.05 -4.90
CA GLY A 267 -7.36 -58.26 -4.91
C GLY A 267 -6.62 -58.54 -6.22
N ASP A 268 -6.33 -57.52 -7.03
CA ASP A 268 -5.64 -57.68 -8.33
C ASP A 268 -4.11 -57.68 -8.24
N GLY A 269 -3.55 -57.51 -7.03
CA GLY A 269 -2.13 -57.48 -6.76
C GLY A 269 -1.48 -56.11 -6.97
N SER A 270 -2.28 -55.06 -7.14
CA SER A 270 -1.83 -53.67 -7.37
C SER A 270 -2.67 -52.71 -6.51
N VAL A 271 -2.12 -51.54 -6.19
CA VAL A 271 -2.92 -50.42 -5.66
C VAL A 271 -3.03 -49.38 -6.76
N GLY A 272 -4.23 -49.23 -7.32
CA GLY A 272 -4.47 -48.34 -8.46
C GLY A 272 -5.77 -47.55 -8.37
N THR A 273 -6.06 -46.80 -9.44
CA THR A 273 -7.33 -46.08 -9.58
C THR A 273 -8.56 -46.97 -9.36
N PRO A 274 -8.59 -48.25 -9.79
CA PRO A 274 -9.70 -49.16 -9.47
C PRO A 274 -9.94 -49.35 -7.97
N ASP A 275 -8.89 -49.46 -7.15
CA ASP A 275 -8.99 -49.60 -5.70
C ASP A 275 -9.49 -48.32 -5.03
N LEU A 276 -8.98 -47.17 -5.47
CA LEU A 276 -9.46 -45.87 -5.01
C LEU A 276 -10.96 -45.69 -5.30
N LEU A 277 -11.41 -46.11 -6.49
CA LEU A 277 -12.83 -46.08 -6.85
C LEU A 277 -13.65 -47.08 -6.02
N SER A 278 -13.09 -48.25 -5.72
CA SER A 278 -13.71 -49.24 -4.82
C SER A 278 -13.92 -48.67 -3.42
N PHE A 279 -12.90 -48.02 -2.85
CA PHE A 279 -12.98 -47.32 -1.57
C PHE A 279 -14.05 -46.22 -1.58
N LEU A 280 -13.97 -45.31 -2.55
CA LEU A 280 -14.88 -44.16 -2.66
C LEU A 280 -16.33 -44.57 -2.91
N SER A 281 -16.56 -45.74 -3.52
CA SER A 281 -17.92 -46.27 -3.71
C SER A 281 -18.59 -46.71 -2.40
N ASN A 282 -17.81 -47.07 -1.38
CA ASN A 282 -18.29 -47.49 -0.06
C ASN A 282 -18.03 -46.44 1.03
N PHE A 283 -17.28 -45.39 0.73
CA PHE A 283 -16.93 -44.33 1.67
C PHE A 283 -18.21 -43.60 2.15
N GLY A 284 -18.51 -43.72 3.44
CA GLY A 284 -19.70 -43.12 4.07
C GLY A 284 -20.91 -44.05 4.21
N VAL A 285 -20.81 -45.33 3.81
CA VAL A 285 -21.84 -46.33 4.10
C VAL A 285 -21.71 -46.78 5.56
N SER A 286 -22.82 -46.76 6.32
CA SER A 286 -22.84 -47.22 7.72
C SER A 286 -22.84 -48.74 7.80
N CYS A 287 -21.91 -49.32 8.57
CA CYS A 287 -21.91 -50.74 8.89
C CYS A 287 -22.95 -51.03 10.00
N GLU A 288 -23.95 -51.88 9.71
CA GLU A 288 -24.81 -52.51 10.73
C GLU A 288 -24.18 -53.81 11.24
#